data_AF-A0A497G2H6-F1
#
_entry.id   AF-A0A497G2H6-F1
#
_cell.length_a   1.000
_cell.length_b   1.000
_cell.length_c   1.000
_cell.angle_alpha   90.00
_cell.angle_beta   90.00
_cell.angle_gamma   90.00
#
_symmetry.space_group_name_H-M   'P 1'
#
loop_
_entity.id
_entity.type
_entity.pdbx_description
1 polymer ?
#
loop_
_entity_poly.entity_id
_entity_poly.type
_entity_poly.pdbx_seq_one_letter_code
_entity_poly.pdbx_strand_id
1 'polypeptide(L)'
;MHVAATLAGMAFSNSGLGLAHSIAHALGGVFKVSHRVAVGVALPYVFIFNAESTSKYADIADALKIKYSDSIDAAENLLKGSLI
;
A
#
# COMPACT_ATOMS: atom_id res chain seq x y z
N MET A 1 -13.05 -10.78 -5.31
CA MET A 1 -12.11 -10.67 -4.16
C MET A 1 -11.26 -11.92 -3.93
N HIS A 2 -11.79 -13.15 -3.95
CA HIS A 2 -10.99 -14.34 -3.64
C HIS A 2 -9.77 -14.54 -4.57
N VAL A 3 -9.99 -14.51 -5.89
CA VAL A 3 -8.91 -14.61 -6.89
C VAL A 3 -7.88 -13.49 -6.74
N ALA A 4 -8.31 -12.26 -6.50
CA ALA A 4 -7.42 -11.11 -6.30
C ALA A 4 -6.54 -11.27 -5.06
N ALA A 5 -7.10 -11.77 -3.95
CA ALA A 5 -6.33 -12.06 -2.75
C ALA A 5 -5.28 -13.15 -2.97
N THR A 6 -5.60 -14.20 -3.73
CA THR A 6 -4.63 -15.24 -4.12
C THR A 6 -3.52 -14.68 -5.00
N LEU A 7 -3.84 -13.84 -5.98
CA LEU A 7 -2.85 -13.16 -6.83
C LEU A 7 -1.92 -12.26 -6.00
N ALA A 8 -2.47 -11.47 -5.07
CA ALA A 8 -1.67 -10.67 -4.15
C ALA A 8 -0.75 -11.55 -3.29
N GLY A 9 -1.27 -12.68 -2.80
CA GLY A 9 -0.52 -13.70 -2.08
C GLY A 9 0.68 -14.23 -2.86
N MET A 10 0.46 -14.61 -4.13
CA MET A 10 1.54 -15.07 -5.00
C MET A 10 2.58 -13.98 -5.27
N ALA A 11 2.15 -12.72 -5.45
CA ALA A 11 3.08 -11.61 -5.67
C ALA A 11 4.00 -11.39 -4.46
N PHE A 12 3.44 -11.16 -3.27
CA PHE A 12 4.26 -10.85 -2.10
C PHE A 12 5.07 -12.06 -1.60
N SER A 13 4.65 -13.29 -1.89
CA SER A 13 5.44 -14.49 -1.54
C SER A 13 6.75 -14.56 -2.31
N ASN A 14 6.84 -13.92 -3.48
CA ASN A 14 8.04 -13.89 -4.31
C ASN A 14 8.83 -12.59 -4.20
N SER A 15 8.17 -11.46 -3.91
CA SER A 15 8.81 -10.14 -3.80
C SER A 15 9.09 -9.69 -2.36
N GLY A 16 8.55 -10.40 -1.37
CA GLY A 16 8.47 -9.90 0.00
C GLY A 16 7.43 -8.78 0.16
N LEU A 17 7.44 -8.19 1.36
CA LEU A 17 6.59 -7.07 1.78
C LEU A 17 7.43 -5.87 2.23
N GLY A 18 6.79 -4.72 2.41
CA GLY A 18 7.46 -3.46 2.76
C GLY A 18 7.10 -2.89 4.13
N LEU A 19 7.44 -1.62 4.32
CA LEU A 19 7.37 -0.90 5.59
C LEU A 19 6.01 -0.96 6.29
N ALA A 20 4.90 -0.87 5.55
CA ALA A 20 3.56 -0.92 6.13
C ALA A 20 3.31 -2.23 6.90
N HIS A 21 3.85 -3.35 6.42
CA HIS A 21 3.73 -4.65 7.08
C HIS A 21 4.60 -4.72 8.34
N SER A 22 5.83 -4.19 8.28
CA SER A 22 6.73 -4.11 9.44
C SER A 22 6.12 -3.26 10.56
N ILE A 23 5.55 -2.10 10.22
CA ILE A 23 4.84 -1.24 11.18
C ILE A 23 3.63 -1.99 11.76
N ALA A 24 2.87 -2.70 10.93
CA ALA A 24 1.71 -3.46 11.39
C ALA A 24 2.08 -4.58 12.38
N HIS A 25 3.21 -5.27 12.18
CA HIS A 25 3.72 -6.25 13.14
C HIS A 25 4.12 -5.62 14.47
N ALA A 26 4.80 -4.48 14.45
CA ALA A 26 5.15 -3.75 15.67
C ALA A 26 3.88 -3.31 16.43
N LEU A 27 2.91 -2.71 15.73
CA LEU A 27 1.63 -2.30 16.31
C LEU A 27 0.84 -3.48 16.88
N GLY A 28 0.77 -4.59 16.16
CA GLY A 28 0.10 -5.81 16.63
C GLY A 28 0.80 -6.42 17.85
N GLY A 29 2.13 -6.37 17.90
CA GLY A 29 2.93 -6.84 19.03
C GLY A 29 2.63 -6.08 20.33
N VAL A 30 2.59 -4.75 20.23
CA VAL A 30 2.40 -3.83 21.37
C VAL A 30 0.93 -3.69 21.77
N PHE A 31 0.05 -3.39 20.82
CA PHE A 31 -1.33 -2.96 21.08
C PHE A 31 -2.38 -4.05 20.86
N LYS A 32 -1.99 -5.24 20.38
CA LYS A 32 -2.90 -6.37 20.08
C LYS A 32 -4.03 -6.02 19.11
N VAL A 33 -3.79 -5.05 18.23
CA VAL A 33 -4.73 -4.68 17.16
C VAL A 33 -4.74 -5.73 16.05
N SER A 34 -5.87 -5.87 15.36
CA SER A 34 -5.96 -6.80 14.23
C SER A 34 -4.98 -6.38 13.12
N HIS A 35 -4.33 -7.37 12.50
CA HIS A 35 -3.30 -7.11 11.49
C HIS A 35 -3.81 -6.23 10.33
N ARG A 36 -5.02 -6.50 9.84
CA ARG A 36 -5.64 -5.71 8.75
C ARG A 36 -5.80 -4.24 9.13
N VAL A 37 -6.25 -3.96 10.36
CA VAL A 37 -6.40 -2.58 10.85
C VAL A 37 -5.04 -1.91 10.95
N ALA A 38 -4.04 -2.60 11.50
CA ALA A 38 -2.70 -2.04 11.64
C ALA A 38 -2.04 -1.73 10.28
N VAL A 39 -2.17 -2.64 9.29
CA VAL A 39 -1.70 -2.37 7.91
C VAL A 39 -2.45 -1.21 7.30
N GLY A 40 -3.78 -1.16 7.43
CA GLY A 40 -4.62 -0.10 6.89
C GLY A 40 -4.28 1.28 7.45
N VAL A 41 -3.94 1.38 8.74
CA VAL A 41 -3.49 2.63 9.37
C VAL A 41 -2.11 3.04 8.86
N ALA A 42 -1.18 2.11 8.69
CA ALA A 42 0.19 2.43 8.27
C ALA A 42 0.31 2.77 6.77
N LEU A 43 -0.53 2.17 5.93
CA LEU A 43 -0.38 2.21 4.47
C LEU A 43 -0.37 3.63 3.87
N PRO A 44 -1.28 4.56 4.24
CA PRO A 44 -1.30 5.91 3.67
C PRO A 44 0.02 6.65 3.90
N TYR A 45 0.55 6.59 5.12
CA TYR A 45 1.79 7.27 5.47
C TYR A 45 3.00 6.67 4.75
N VAL A 46 3.03 5.34 4.61
CA VAL A 46 4.10 4.64 3.90
C VAL A 46 4.08 4.94 2.39
N PHE A 47 2.90 5.11 1.79
CA PHE A 47 2.78 5.49 0.38
C PHE A 47 3.42 6.85 0.11
N ILE A 48 3.07 7.87 0.90
CA ILE A 48 3.62 9.22 0.76
C ILE A 48 5.13 9.22 1.01
N PHE A 49 5.58 8.56 2.08
CA PHE A 49 7.01 8.44 2.40
C PHE A 49 7.81 7.79 1.26
N ASN A 50 7.30 6.72 0.68
CA ASN A 50 8.01 6.03 -0.40
C ASN A 50 7.97 6.81 -1.73
N ALA A 51 6.93 7.61 -1.98
CA ALA A 51 6.75 8.34 -3.23
C ALA A 51 7.89 9.34 -3.51
N GLU A 52 8.56 9.82 -2.47
CA GLU A 52 9.77 10.66 -2.60
C GLU A 52 10.95 9.91 -3.24
N SER A 53 10.96 8.57 -3.13
CA SER A 53 12.09 7.72 -3.55
C SER A 53 11.78 6.80 -4.71
N THR A 54 10.55 6.80 -5.24
CA THR A 54 10.17 5.89 -6.33
C THR A 54 9.04 6.43 -7.20
N SER A 55 9.13 6.16 -8.51
CA SER A 55 8.06 6.43 -9.48
C SER A 55 7.07 5.27 -9.60
N LYS A 56 7.25 4.15 -8.88
CA LYS A 56 6.40 2.95 -9.04
C LYS A 56 4.92 3.19 -8.76
N TYR A 57 4.57 4.21 -7.98
CA TYR A 57 3.18 4.60 -7.78
C TYR A 57 2.53 5.17 -9.03
N ALA A 58 3.29 5.82 -9.91
CA ALA A 58 2.84 6.26 -11.23
C ALA A 58 2.44 5.06 -12.11
N ASP A 59 3.27 4.00 -12.14
CA ASP A 59 2.96 2.77 -12.89
C ASP A 59 1.64 2.13 -12.43
N ILE A 60 1.40 2.11 -11.11
CA ILE A 60 0.16 1.59 -10.53
C ILE A 60 -1.02 2.50 -10.89
N ALA A 61 -0.85 3.82 -10.80
CA ALA A 61 -1.88 4.78 -11.16
C ALA A 61 -2.26 4.69 -12.65
N ASP A 62 -1.29 4.51 -13.55
CA ASP A 62 -1.52 4.29 -14.98
C ASP A 62 -2.30 3.00 -15.23
N ALA A 63 -1.91 1.89 -14.58
CA ALA A 63 -2.60 0.61 -14.69
C ALA A 63 -4.08 0.70 -14.23
N LEU A 64 -4.35 1.55 -13.25
CA LEU A 64 -5.69 1.82 -12.72
C LEU A 64 -6.41 2.99 -13.40
N LYS A 65 -5.78 3.64 -14.39
CA LYS A 65 -6.28 4.83 -15.10
C LYS A 65 -6.64 5.99 -14.17
N ILE A 66 -5.87 6.16 -13.10
CA ILE A 66 -5.97 7.28 -12.16
C ILE A 66 -5.10 8.43 -12.67
N LYS A 67 -5.65 9.65 -12.69
CA LYS A 67 -4.92 10.84 -13.11
C LYS A 67 -4.03 11.35 -11.98
N TYR A 68 -2.84 11.83 -12.32
CA TYR A 68 -1.90 12.45 -11.39
C TYR A 68 -0.99 13.47 -12.11
N SER A 69 -0.40 14.40 -11.37
CA SER A 69 0.58 15.38 -11.87
C SER A 69 2.03 14.95 -11.67
N ASP A 70 2.32 14.21 -10.60
CA ASP A 70 3.65 13.78 -10.19
C ASP A 70 3.57 12.51 -9.32
N SER A 71 4.72 11.98 -8.89
CA SER A 71 4.81 10.74 -8.12
C SER A 71 4.10 10.79 -6.76
N ILE A 72 4.11 11.95 -6.09
CA ILE A 72 3.47 12.12 -4.78
C ILE A 72 1.95 12.19 -4.98
N ASP A 73 1.49 12.99 -5.94
CA ASP A 73 0.08 13.05 -6.32
C ASP A 73 -0.45 11.69 -6.80
N ALA A 74 0.36 10.89 -7.49
CA ALA A 74 0.02 9.51 -7.86
C ALA A 74 -0.24 8.66 -6.61
N ALA A 75 0.65 8.71 -5.62
CA ALA A 75 0.49 7.97 -4.36
C ALA A 75 -0.74 8.46 -3.57
N GLU A 76 -0.98 9.77 -3.50
CA GLU A 76 -2.18 10.33 -2.85
C GLU A 76 -3.48 9.90 -3.54
N ASN A 77 -3.54 9.97 -4.87
CA ASN A 77 -4.75 9.67 -5.62
C ASN A 77 -5.06 8.17 -5.61
N LEU A 78 -4.04 7.31 -5.54
CA LEU A 78 -4.21 5.88 -5.27
C LEU A 78 -4.89 5.62 -3.92
N LEU A 79 -4.56 6.38 -2.87
CA LEU A 79 -5.19 6.25 -1.55
C LEU A 79 -6.64 6.74 -1.56
N LYS A 80 -6.93 7.82 -2.30
CA LYS A 80 -8.30 8.37 -2.44
C LYS A 80 -9.23 7.41 -3.21
N GLY A 81 -8.72 6.73 -4.24
CA GLY A 81 -9.47 5.73 -5.00
C GLY A 81 -9.73 4.41 -4.25
N SER A 82 -9.01 4.17 -3.15
CA SER A 82 -9.10 2.95 -2.33
C SER A 82 -10.18 3.00 -1.23
N LEU A 83 -10.93 4.09 -1.11
CA LEU A 83 -11.95 4.31 -0.07
C LEU A 83 -13.38 3.89 -0.50
N ILE A 84 -13.49 2.98 -1.46
CA ILE A 84 -14.77 2.40 -1.94
C ILE A 84 -14.83 0.90 -1.62
#